data_AF-A0A0P1AMW4-F1
#
_entry.id   AF-A0A0P1AMW4-F1
#
_cell.length_a   1.000
_cell.length_b   1.000
_cell.length_c   1.000
_cell.angle_alpha   90.00
_cell.angle_beta   90.00
_cell.angle_gamma   90.00
#
_symmetry.space_group_name_H-M   'P 1'
#
loop_
_entity.id
_entity.type
_entity.pdbx_description
1 polymer ?
#
loop_
_entity_poly.entity_id
_entity_poly.type
_entity_poly.pdbx_seq_one_letter_code
_entity_poly.pdbx_strand_id
1 'polypeptide(L)' 'MQIFVKTLTGKTITLDVEPSDSIDNLEDGRTLSDYNIQKESTLHLVLRLRGGN' A
#
# COMPACT_ATOMS: atom_id res chain seq x y z
N MET A 1 -6.85 -4.01 11.23
CA MET A 1 -6.79 -2.51 11.16
C MET A 1 -7.30 -2.02 9.80
N GLN A 2 -7.76 -0.77 9.67
CA GLN A 2 -8.13 -0.21 8.36
C GLN A 2 -7.06 0.74 7.81
N ILE A 3 -6.74 0.56 6.53
CA ILE A 3 -5.87 1.46 5.75
C ILE A 3 -6.63 2.02 4.54
N PHE A 4 -6.25 3.24 4.11
CA PHE A 4 -6.86 3.91 2.97
C PHE A 4 -5.86 4.01 1.81
N VAL A 5 -6.27 3.54 0.64
CA VAL A 5 -5.48 3.61 -0.60
C VAL A 5 -6.15 4.56 -1.58
N LYS A 6 -5.43 5.61 -1.99
CA LYS A 6 -5.92 6.52 -3.03
C LYS A 6 -5.36 6.13 -4.40
N THR A 7 -6.27 5.80 -5.31
CA THR A 7 -5.93 5.47 -6.70
C THR A 7 -5.71 6.72 -7.55
N LEU A 8 -5.03 6.57 -8.69
CA LEU A 8 -4.80 7.66 -9.65
C LEU A 8 -6.10 8.21 -10.27
N THR A 9 -7.19 7.44 -10.26
CA THR A 9 -8.52 7.91 -10.69
C THR A 9 -9.23 8.71 -9.60
N GLY A 10 -8.61 8.91 -8.45
CA GLY A 10 -9.16 9.64 -7.31
C GLY A 10 -10.09 8.82 -6.41
N LYS A 11 -10.33 7.53 -6.72
CA LYS A 11 -11.10 6.63 -5.86
C LYS A 11 -10.27 6.20 -4.65
N THR A 12 -10.84 6.33 -3.46
CA THR A 12 -10.31 5.78 -2.21
C THR A 12 -10.85 4.37 -2.00
N ILE A 13 -9.98 3.43 -1.64
CA ILE A 13 -10.32 2.04 -1.29
C ILE A 13 -9.91 1.81 0.16
N THR A 14 -10.79 1.18 0.94
CA THR A 14 -10.50 0.76 2.32
C THR A 14 -10.09 -0.71 2.31
N LEU A 15 -9.01 -1.05 3.01
CA LEU A 15 -8.56 -2.42 3.19
C LEU A 15 -8.49 -2.74 4.69
N ASP A 16 -9.05 -3.88 5.08
CA ASP A 16 -8.85 -4.47 6.40
C ASP A 16 -7.58 -5.33 6.38
N VAL A 17 -6.58 -4.94 7.16
CA VAL A 17 -5.24 -5.56 7.21
C VAL A 17 -4.75 -5.75 8.65
N GLU A 18 -4.01 -6.80 8.92
CA GLU A 18 -3.35 -7.04 10.21
C GLU A 18 -1.89 -6.54 10.21
N PRO A 19 -1.31 -6.15 11.36
CA PRO A 19 0.09 -5.69 11.42
C PRO A 19 1.12 -6.70 10.94
N SER A 20 0.77 -7.99 10.97
CA SER A 20 1.57 -9.12 10.46
C SER A 20 1.45 -9.32 8.95
N ASP A 21 0.51 -8.64 8.29
CA ASP A 21 0.37 -8.75 6.84
C ASP A 21 1.63 -8.21 6.15
N SER A 22 2.09 -8.95 5.14
CA SER A 22 3.28 -8.63 4.36
C SER A 22 2.88 -8.00 3.03
N ILE A 23 3.71 -7.09 2.52
CA ILE A 23 3.53 -6.54 1.17
C ILE A 23 4.39 -7.37 0.22
N ASP A 24 3.84 -8.49 -0.30
CA ASP A 24 4.60 -9.49 -1.08
C ASP A 24 5.29 -8.96 -2.35
N ASN A 25 4.86 -7.82 -2.89
CA ASN A 25 5.47 -7.20 -4.08
C ASN A 25 6.66 -6.28 -3.77
N LEU A 26 6.92 -5.98 -2.48
CA LEU A 26 8.19 -5.37 -2.07
C LEU A 26 9.13 -6.55 -1.83
N GLU A 27 10.11 -6.76 -2.72
CA GLU A 27 11.11 -7.85 -2.66
C GLU A 27 12.01 -7.80 -1.40
N ASP A 28 11.62 -7.06 -0.36
CA ASP A 28 12.38 -6.84 0.86
C ASP A 28 11.80 -7.53 2.10
N GLY A 29 10.67 -8.25 1.95
CA GLY A 29 10.12 -9.10 3.03
C GLY A 29 9.68 -8.34 4.27
N ARG A 30 9.40 -7.04 4.14
CA ARG A 30 8.99 -6.16 5.24
C ARG A 30 7.49 -6.20 5.48
N THR A 31 7.13 -6.08 6.74
CA THR A 31 5.75 -5.97 7.23
C THR A 31 5.26 -4.51 7.16
N LEU A 32 3.96 -4.28 7.32
CA LEU A 32 3.40 -2.94 7.48
C LEU A 32 4.04 -2.16 8.64
N SER A 33 4.40 -2.85 9.71
CA SER A 33 5.02 -2.25 10.89
C SER A 33 6.44 -1.75 10.61
N ASP A 34 7.20 -2.46 9.76
CA ASP A 34 8.55 -2.03 9.35
C ASP A 34 8.53 -0.74 8.55
N TYR A 35 7.40 -0.44 7.89
CA TYR A 35 7.14 0.82 7.20
C TYR A 35 6.44 1.88 8.08
N ASN A 36 6.23 1.58 9.36
CA ASN A 36 5.48 2.41 10.30
C ASN A 36 4.06 2.77 9.79
N ILE A 37 3.42 1.84 9.08
CA ILE A 37 2.05 2.00 8.60
C ILE A 37 1.11 1.65 9.75
N GLN A 38 0.31 2.63 10.16
CA GLN A 38 -0.62 2.53 11.27
C GLN A 38 -2.06 2.67 10.78
N LYS A 39 -3.03 2.44 11.67
CA LYS A 39 -4.45 2.72 11.40
C LYS A 39 -4.59 4.17 10.91
N GLU A 40 -5.45 4.38 9.89
CA GLU A 40 -5.68 5.68 9.24
C GLU A 40 -4.50 6.23 8.41
N SER A 41 -3.42 5.46 8.24
CA SER A 41 -2.39 5.81 7.27
C SER A 41 -2.97 5.84 5.85
N THR A 42 -2.59 6.86 5.08
CA THR A 42 -2.97 6.99 3.68
C THR A 42 -1.82 6.60 2.78
N LEU A 43 -1.99 5.54 1.99
CA LEU A 43 -1.02 5.14 0.97
C LEU A 43 -1.41 5.73 -0.40
N HIS A 44 -0.43 6.34 -1.06
CA HIS A 44 -0.57 6.87 -2.42
C HIS A 44 0.02 5.88 -3.42
N LEU A 45 -0.82 5.28 -4.26
CA LEU A 45 -0.37 4.39 -5.31
C LEU A 45 0.05 5.19 -6.55
N VAL A 46 1.34 5.23 -6.85
CA VAL A 46 1.89 5.87 -8.06
C VAL A 46 2.18 4.80 -9.11
N LEU A 47 1.32 4.66 -10.11
CA LEU A 47 1.57 3.81 -11.28
C LEU A 47 2.50 4.55 -12.24
N ARG A 48 3.64 3.95 -12.57
CA ARG A 48 4.52 4.41 -13.65
C ARG A 48 4.45 3.41 -14.79
N LEU A 49 3.94 3.84 -15.94
CA LEU A 49 4.06 3.09 -17.18
C LEU A 49 5.52 3.18 -17.64
N ARG A 50 6.24 2.06 -17.61
CA ARG A 50 7.52 1.95 -18.31
C ARG A 50 7.20 1.59 -19.76
N GLY A 51 7.48 2.50 -20.69
CA GLY A 51 7.43 2.20 -22.12
C GLY A 51 8.48 1.13 -22.43
N GLY A 52 8.03 -0.05 -22.85
CA GLY A 52 8.90 -1.05 -23.46
C GLY A 52 9.19 -0.65 -24.92
N ASN A 53 10.42 -0.92 -25.37
CA ASN A 53 10.78 -0.90 -26.79
C ASN A 53 9.95 -1.91 -27.58
#